data_AF-A0A858ATW2-F1
#
_entry.id   AF-A0A858ATW2-F1
#
_cell.length_a   1.000
_cell.length_b   1.000
_cell.length_c   1.000
_cell.angle_alpha   90.00
_cell.angle_beta   90.00
_cell.angle_gamma   90.00
#
_symmetry.space_group_name_H-M   'P 1'
#
loop_
_entity.id
_entity.type
_entity.pdbx_description
1 polymer ?
#
loop_
_entity_poly.entity_id
_entity_poly.type
_entity_poly.pdbx_seq_one_letter_code
_entity_poly.pdbx_strand_id
1 'polypeptide(L)'
;MNKQGKIIILSGPSGVGKGTINKELAQDKSLNLVQSISMTTRAPRPGEVDGVNYFFVDKETFKDAIQHNELIEHAEFIDNYYGTPRKTVYDKIAKGENVILEIEVVGATQVLKKEKPENLVSIFLMPPSLKALEQRLRKRGTEKEEIIKQRLDKALLEIPLKHKYQYIIEIDSVENAVAKVKEVLAKENTLSIDSSNSKYFKLKEKVEQIVSEQYEFFVNNWKENVQKVGGETIDASFDFKNYLVELLTDKTYAHVLASEDLNILDNSEFIETIVEHFMIDVNFFSIEQKEFKK
;
A
#
# COMPACT_ATOMS: atom_id res chain seq x y z
N MET A 1 5.73 -2.38 27.35
CA MET A 1 5.44 -1.09 26.67
C MET A 1 4.40 -1.38 25.62
N ASN A 2 3.31 -0.61 25.55
CA ASN A 2 2.32 -0.78 24.47
C ASN A 2 3.00 -0.46 23.13
N LYS A 3 2.82 -1.33 22.13
CA LYS A 3 3.30 -1.12 20.77
C LYS A 3 2.71 0.20 20.24
N GLN A 4 3.53 1.06 19.66
CA GLN A 4 3.04 2.28 19.01
C GLN A 4 2.16 1.91 17.79
N GLY A 5 1.17 2.75 17.50
CA GLY A 5 0.35 2.60 16.29
C GLY A 5 1.17 2.90 15.02
N LYS A 6 0.64 2.53 13.87
CA LYS A 6 1.23 2.84 12.55
C LYS A 6 0.42 3.92 11.82
N ILE A 7 1.10 4.65 10.93
CA ILE A 7 0.46 5.45 9.89
C ILE A 7 0.07 4.52 8.74
N ILE A 8 -1.22 4.46 8.40
CA ILE A 8 -1.69 3.72 7.24
C ILE A 8 -2.00 4.73 6.14
N ILE A 9 -1.25 4.72 5.05
CA ILE A 9 -1.46 5.61 3.91
C ILE A 9 -2.31 4.88 2.87
N LEU A 10 -3.47 5.45 2.56
CA LEU A 10 -4.29 5.06 1.43
C LEU A 10 -4.22 6.17 0.37
N SER A 11 -3.51 5.90 -0.72
CA SER A 11 -3.28 6.86 -1.80
C SER A 11 -3.52 6.20 -3.15
N GLY A 12 -3.41 6.96 -4.24
CA GLY A 12 -3.73 6.51 -5.58
C GLY A 12 -4.17 7.67 -6.47
N PRO A 13 -4.22 7.47 -7.79
CA PRO A 13 -4.44 8.55 -8.73
C PRO A 13 -5.80 9.22 -8.50
N SER A 14 -5.88 10.50 -8.82
CA SER A 14 -7.12 11.27 -8.73
C SER A 14 -8.28 10.54 -9.40
N GLY A 15 -9.37 10.30 -8.67
CA GLY A 15 -10.57 9.63 -9.17
C GLY A 15 -10.61 8.11 -9.01
N VAL A 16 -9.56 7.49 -8.46
CA VAL A 16 -9.51 6.03 -8.30
C VAL A 16 -10.56 5.48 -7.34
N GLY A 17 -11.10 6.27 -6.41
CA GLY A 17 -12.13 5.82 -5.46
C GLY A 17 -11.64 5.58 -4.03
N LYS A 18 -10.54 6.24 -3.63
CA LYS A 18 -9.95 6.19 -2.28
C LYS A 18 -11.00 6.38 -1.17
N GLY A 19 -11.79 7.46 -1.26
CA GLY A 19 -12.82 7.75 -0.27
C GLY A 19 -13.91 6.66 -0.14
N THR A 20 -14.23 5.94 -1.21
CA THR A 20 -15.16 4.79 -1.14
C THR A 20 -14.55 3.66 -0.31
N ILE A 21 -13.32 3.26 -0.61
CA ILE A 21 -12.59 2.22 0.14
C ILE A 21 -12.42 2.65 1.60
N ASN A 22 -12.01 3.89 1.83
CA ASN A 22 -11.81 4.42 3.18
C ASN A 22 -13.11 4.41 4.02
N LYS A 23 -14.24 4.77 3.39
CA LYS A 23 -15.56 4.72 4.03
C LYS A 23 -15.98 3.29 4.40
N GLU A 24 -15.72 2.32 3.54
CA GLU A 24 -16.01 0.90 3.84
C GLU A 24 -15.12 0.37 4.96
N LEU A 25 -13.83 0.73 4.98
CA LEU A 25 -12.92 0.39 6.08
C LEU A 25 -13.36 1.02 7.41
N ALA A 26 -13.82 2.27 7.39
CA ALA A 26 -14.29 2.97 8.59
C ALA A 26 -15.55 2.34 9.22
N GLN A 27 -16.36 1.63 8.43
CA GLN A 27 -17.54 0.93 8.93
C GLN A 27 -17.19 -0.34 9.71
N ASP A 28 -16.02 -0.92 9.45
CA ASP A 28 -15.55 -2.12 10.12
C ASP A 28 -14.79 -1.80 11.41
N LYS A 29 -15.54 -1.76 12.52
CA LYS A 29 -14.99 -1.50 13.86
C LYS A 29 -13.97 -2.55 14.31
N SER A 30 -13.96 -3.75 13.73
CA SER A 30 -12.98 -4.78 14.08
C SER A 30 -11.56 -4.41 13.68
N LEU A 31 -11.41 -3.46 12.74
CA LEU A 31 -10.10 -3.03 12.28
C LEU A 31 -9.40 -2.07 13.26
N ASN A 32 -10.14 -1.50 14.22
CA ASN A 32 -9.64 -0.50 15.18
C ASN A 32 -8.83 0.63 14.50
N LEU A 33 -9.32 1.09 13.34
CA LEU A 33 -8.70 2.16 12.56
C LEU A 33 -9.25 3.51 12.96
N VAL A 34 -8.36 4.48 13.11
CA VAL A 34 -8.75 5.86 13.34
C VAL A 34 -8.57 6.68 12.07
N GLN A 35 -9.67 7.28 11.62
CA GLN A 35 -9.69 8.16 10.47
C GLN A 35 -8.98 9.49 10.78
N SER A 36 -8.02 9.87 9.95
CA SER A 36 -7.44 11.21 10.01
C SER A 36 -8.41 12.24 9.42
N ILE A 37 -8.50 13.42 10.05
CA ILE A 37 -9.29 14.54 9.57
C ILE A 37 -8.31 15.59 9.03
N SER A 38 -8.33 15.81 7.71
CA SER A 38 -7.44 16.79 7.06
C SER A 38 -7.98 18.22 7.18
N MET A 39 -7.10 19.20 7.07
CA MET A 39 -7.44 20.60 6.80
C MET A 39 -7.69 20.82 5.31
N THR A 40 -8.59 21.73 4.96
CA THR A 40 -8.74 22.20 3.59
C THR A 40 -9.14 23.67 3.51
N THR A 41 -8.71 24.34 2.44
CA THR A 41 -9.15 25.71 2.12
C THR A 41 -10.38 25.77 1.22
N ARG A 42 -10.90 24.61 0.82
CA ARG A 42 -12.15 24.52 0.06
C ARG A 42 -13.33 24.83 0.97
N ALA A 43 -14.35 25.50 0.46
CA ALA A 43 -15.62 25.62 1.18
C ALA A 43 -16.28 24.24 1.42
N PRO A 44 -16.96 24.03 2.56
CA PRO A 44 -17.72 22.80 2.81
C PRO A 44 -18.80 22.57 1.75
N ARG A 45 -18.96 21.32 1.31
CA ARG A 45 -20.10 20.89 0.46
C ARG A 45 -21.35 20.68 1.31
N PRO A 46 -22.55 20.68 0.70
CA PRO A 46 -23.77 20.33 1.41
C PRO A 46 -23.65 18.99 2.14
N GLY A 47 -23.86 19.01 3.46
CA GLY A 47 -23.75 17.84 4.33
C GLY A 47 -22.38 17.57 4.94
N GLU A 48 -21.32 18.30 4.54
CA GLU A 48 -20.02 18.25 5.23
C GLU A 48 -20.07 19.06 6.53
N VAL A 49 -19.49 18.52 7.60
CA VAL A 49 -19.41 19.14 8.92
C VAL A 49 -17.95 19.40 9.29
N ASP A 50 -17.67 20.61 9.77
CA ASP A 50 -16.34 21.00 10.25
C ASP A 50 -15.90 20.15 11.45
N GLY A 51 -14.63 19.75 11.45
CA GLY A 51 -14.06 18.86 12.48
C GLY A 51 -14.55 17.41 12.42
N VAL A 52 -15.37 17.06 11.41
CA VAL A 52 -15.79 15.68 11.13
C VAL A 52 -15.27 15.23 9.77
N ASN A 53 -15.56 16.00 8.71
CA ASN A 53 -15.11 15.69 7.35
C ASN A 53 -13.75 16.31 7.06
N TYR A 54 -13.62 17.60 7.38
CA TYR A 54 -12.38 18.37 7.28
C TYR A 54 -12.36 19.43 8.37
N PHE A 55 -11.18 19.97 8.65
CA PHE A 55 -11.05 21.30 9.25
C PHE A 55 -11.06 22.33 8.11
N PHE A 56 -12.17 23.04 7.96
CA PHE A 56 -12.35 24.06 6.94
C PHE A 56 -11.72 25.37 7.41
N VAL A 57 -10.64 25.78 6.75
CA VAL A 57 -9.85 26.97 7.12
C VAL A 57 -9.66 27.91 5.95
N ASP A 58 -9.31 29.15 6.18
CA ASP A 58 -8.89 30.05 5.09
C ASP A 58 -7.45 29.76 4.62
N LYS A 59 -7.05 30.39 3.51
CA LYS A 59 -5.72 30.21 2.91
C LYS A 59 -4.59 30.76 3.80
N GLU A 60 -4.86 31.76 4.63
CA GLU A 60 -3.85 32.36 5.51
C GLU A 60 -3.52 31.39 6.65
N THR A 61 -4.55 30.92 7.35
CA THR A 61 -4.47 29.89 8.39
C THR A 61 -3.78 28.63 7.89
N PHE A 62 -4.11 28.17 6.67
CA PHE A 62 -3.45 27.00 6.09
C PHE A 62 -1.95 27.23 5.84
N LYS A 63 -1.58 28.41 5.32
CA LYS A 63 -0.18 28.77 5.08
C LYS A 63 0.60 28.90 6.38
N ASP A 64 -0.01 29.44 7.43
CA ASP A 64 0.59 29.50 8.75
C ASP A 64 0.87 28.09 9.30
N ALA A 65 -0.07 27.15 9.15
CA ALA A 65 0.15 25.76 9.54
C ALA A 65 1.33 25.11 8.79
N ILE A 66 1.53 25.43 7.50
CA ILE A 66 2.71 24.99 6.75
C ILE A 66 3.98 25.60 7.37
N GLN A 67 4.00 26.92 7.59
CA GLN A 67 5.18 27.64 8.10
C GLN A 67 5.62 27.14 9.47
N HIS A 68 4.66 26.78 10.33
CA HIS A 68 4.91 26.26 11.67
C HIS A 68 5.11 24.72 11.70
N ASN A 69 5.23 24.07 10.54
CA ASN A 69 5.42 22.61 10.42
C ASN A 69 4.34 21.78 11.14
N GLU A 70 3.11 22.32 11.17
CA GLU A 70 1.95 21.71 11.83
C GLU A 70 1.26 20.65 10.98
N LEU A 71 1.71 20.45 9.74
CA LEU A 71 1.19 19.46 8.81
C LEU A 71 2.20 18.35 8.54
N ILE A 72 1.76 17.09 8.56
CA ILE A 72 2.58 15.93 8.16
C ILE A 72 2.85 15.98 6.65
N GLU A 73 1.80 16.29 5.90
CA GLU A 73 1.78 16.46 4.46
C GLU A 73 0.83 17.60 4.08
N HIS A 74 1.07 18.19 2.92
CA HIS A 74 0.13 19.10 2.29
C HIS A 74 0.24 19.05 0.76
N ALA A 75 -0.86 19.30 0.07
CA ALA A 75 -0.90 19.39 -1.39
C ALA A 75 -1.90 20.46 -1.83
N GLU A 76 -1.69 20.98 -3.04
CA GLU A 76 -2.66 21.84 -3.71
C GLU A 76 -3.37 21.05 -4.82
N PHE A 77 -4.69 21.20 -4.91
CA PHE A 77 -5.50 20.60 -5.94
C PHE A 77 -6.66 21.51 -6.32
N ILE A 78 -6.72 21.92 -7.59
CA ILE A 78 -7.73 22.83 -8.15
C ILE A 78 -7.90 24.06 -7.22
N ASP A 79 -6.83 24.82 -7.05
CA ASP A 79 -6.75 26.08 -6.28
C ASP A 79 -7.08 25.99 -4.78
N ASN A 80 -7.20 24.77 -4.24
CA ASN A 80 -7.46 24.50 -2.84
C ASN A 80 -6.32 23.70 -2.21
N TYR A 81 -5.94 24.08 -0.99
CA TYR A 81 -4.99 23.34 -0.21
C TYR A 81 -5.68 22.24 0.60
N TYR A 82 -4.95 21.14 0.79
CA TYR A 82 -5.31 20.01 1.64
C TYR A 82 -4.07 19.61 2.42
N GLY A 83 -4.23 19.24 3.69
CA GLY A 83 -3.10 18.76 4.47
C GLY A 83 -3.53 18.14 5.79
N THR A 84 -2.69 17.28 6.33
CA THR A 84 -3.03 16.49 7.50
C THR A 84 -2.36 17.07 8.76
N PRO A 85 -3.15 17.52 9.77
CA PRO A 85 -2.60 18.05 11.02
C PRO A 85 -1.72 17.02 11.73
N ARG A 86 -0.50 17.46 12.05
CA ARG A 86 0.55 16.64 12.63
C ARG A 86 0.17 16.10 14.00
N LYS A 87 -0.25 17.01 14.87
CA LYS A 87 -0.53 16.71 16.28
C LYS A 87 -1.62 15.65 16.43
N THR A 88 -2.72 15.76 15.68
CA THR A 88 -3.86 14.84 15.78
C THR A 88 -3.48 13.40 15.43
N VAL A 89 -2.57 13.22 14.47
CA VAL A 89 -2.10 11.90 14.04
C VAL A 89 -1.13 11.30 15.08
N TYR A 90 -0.09 12.02 15.47
CA TYR A 90 0.92 11.46 16.38
C TYR A 90 0.39 11.25 17.80
N ASP A 91 -0.53 12.08 18.28
CA ASP A 91 -1.18 11.88 19.59
C ASP A 91 -1.96 10.56 19.65
N LYS A 92 -2.50 10.09 18.51
CA LYS A 92 -3.22 8.81 18.40
C LYS A 92 -2.27 7.63 18.27
N ILE A 93 -1.24 7.77 17.43
CA ILE A 93 -0.17 6.77 17.30
C ILE A 93 0.51 6.50 18.64
N ALA A 94 0.78 7.55 19.42
CA ALA A 94 1.36 7.42 20.76
C ALA A 94 0.48 6.63 21.74
N LYS A 95 -0.84 6.57 21.50
CA LYS A 95 -1.80 5.76 22.27
C LYS A 95 -1.91 4.31 21.78
N GLY A 96 -1.17 3.94 20.73
CA GLY A 96 -1.24 2.62 20.10
C GLY A 96 -2.33 2.51 19.03
N GLU A 97 -2.97 3.61 18.65
CA GLU A 97 -4.01 3.61 17.61
C GLU A 97 -3.39 3.68 16.21
N ASN A 98 -3.85 2.85 15.28
CA ASN A 98 -3.45 2.96 13.87
C ASN A 98 -4.27 4.04 13.19
N VAL A 99 -3.61 4.99 12.54
CA VAL A 99 -4.25 6.15 11.92
C VAL A 99 -4.20 6.01 10.41
N ILE A 100 -5.37 6.00 9.76
CA ILE A 100 -5.48 5.93 8.30
C ILE A 100 -5.57 7.34 7.71
N LEU A 101 -4.67 7.61 6.76
CA LEU A 101 -4.54 8.85 6.00
C LEU A 101 -4.99 8.56 4.57
N GLU A 102 -6.20 9.00 4.23
CA GLU A 102 -6.65 9.09 2.83
C GLU A 102 -6.12 10.38 2.22
N ILE A 103 -5.01 10.31 1.49
CA ILE A 103 -4.28 11.48 0.98
C ILE A 103 -3.94 11.34 -0.50
N GLU A 104 -3.65 12.48 -1.14
CA GLU A 104 -3.22 12.52 -2.54
C GLU A 104 -1.77 12.06 -2.68
N VAL A 105 -1.37 11.65 -3.89
CA VAL A 105 -0.05 11.03 -4.15
C VAL A 105 1.10 11.96 -3.79
N VAL A 106 0.98 13.26 -4.09
CA VAL A 106 1.98 14.27 -3.71
C VAL A 106 2.17 14.31 -2.19
N GLY A 107 1.08 14.38 -1.43
CA GLY A 107 1.10 14.38 0.03
C GLY A 107 1.71 13.10 0.59
N ALA A 108 1.28 11.95 0.10
CA ALA A 108 1.82 10.65 0.49
C ALA A 108 3.32 10.55 0.27
N THR A 109 3.87 11.05 -0.85
CA THR A 109 5.32 11.04 -1.05
C THR A 109 6.10 11.91 -0.06
N GLN A 110 5.48 12.92 0.55
CA GLN A 110 6.10 13.68 1.63
C GLN A 110 6.19 12.85 2.91
N VAL A 111 5.13 12.09 3.23
CA VAL A 111 5.11 11.19 4.40
C VAL A 111 6.14 10.08 4.22
N LEU A 112 6.14 9.40 3.06
CA LEU A 112 7.07 8.31 2.74
C LEU A 112 8.55 8.73 2.79
N LYS A 113 8.86 10.02 2.59
CA LYS A 113 10.23 10.54 2.69
C LYS A 113 10.66 10.85 4.13
N LYS A 114 9.71 11.19 4.99
CA LYS A 114 9.97 11.64 6.38
C LYS A 114 9.89 10.49 7.36
N GLU A 115 9.00 9.54 7.10
CA GLU A 115 8.73 8.41 7.98
C GLU A 115 9.56 7.19 7.63
N LYS A 116 9.87 6.39 8.64
CA LYS A 116 10.55 5.13 8.45
C LYS A 116 9.57 4.03 7.99
N PRO A 117 9.98 3.09 7.11
CA PRO A 117 9.10 2.03 6.62
C PRO A 117 8.42 1.20 7.71
N GLU A 118 9.09 0.97 8.85
CA GLU A 118 8.54 0.20 9.97
C GLU A 118 7.37 0.89 10.71
N ASN A 119 7.27 2.22 10.60
CA ASN A 119 6.25 3.03 11.27
C ASN A 119 4.97 3.20 10.42
N LEU A 120 4.99 2.73 9.17
CA LEU A 120 3.88 2.94 8.25
C LEU A 120 3.52 1.69 7.44
N VAL A 121 2.29 1.71 6.93
CA VAL A 121 1.80 0.81 5.89
C VAL A 121 1.31 1.68 4.75
N SER A 122 1.87 1.54 3.56
CA SER A 122 1.57 2.38 2.41
C SER A 122 0.97 1.60 1.26
N ILE A 123 -0.26 1.98 0.89
CA ILE A 123 -1.08 1.31 -0.11
C ILE A 123 -1.40 2.28 -1.23
N PHE A 124 -1.00 1.92 -2.45
CA PHE A 124 -1.36 2.61 -3.67
C PHE A 124 -2.52 1.89 -4.36
N LEU A 125 -3.68 2.53 -4.38
CA LEU A 125 -4.85 2.06 -5.10
C LEU A 125 -4.71 2.37 -6.59
N MET A 126 -4.94 1.38 -7.44
CA MET A 126 -4.81 1.47 -8.89
C MET A 126 -6.16 1.18 -9.57
N PRO A 127 -6.58 1.94 -10.60
CA PRO A 127 -7.68 1.52 -11.45
C PRO A 127 -7.23 0.36 -12.37
N PRO A 128 -8.14 -0.55 -12.79
CA PRO A 128 -7.78 -1.66 -13.67
C PRO A 128 -7.30 -1.20 -15.05
N SER A 129 -7.68 0.01 -15.45
CA SER A 129 -7.11 0.68 -16.62
C SER A 129 -7.35 2.17 -16.56
N LEU A 130 -6.60 2.94 -17.37
CA LEU A 130 -6.88 4.37 -17.59
C LEU A 130 -8.29 4.60 -18.14
N LYS A 131 -8.77 3.70 -19.00
CA LYS A 131 -10.13 3.74 -19.54
C LYS A 131 -11.18 3.57 -18.45
N ALA A 132 -10.96 2.65 -17.51
CA ALA A 132 -11.84 2.46 -16.36
C ALA A 132 -11.84 3.70 -15.44
N LEU A 133 -10.68 4.33 -15.24
CA LEU A 133 -10.57 5.58 -14.49
C LEU A 133 -11.38 6.71 -15.14
N GLU A 134 -11.24 6.90 -16.45
CA GLU A 134 -12.02 7.89 -17.22
C GLU A 134 -13.53 7.63 -17.09
N GLN A 135 -13.96 6.38 -17.32
CA GLN A 135 -15.37 6.00 -17.21
C GLN A 135 -15.93 6.30 -15.82
N ARG A 136 -15.15 6.05 -14.76
CA ARG A 136 -15.53 6.34 -13.37
C ARG A 136 -15.69 7.85 -13.13
N LEU A 137 -14.75 8.66 -13.62
CA LEU A 137 -14.83 10.12 -13.52
C LEU A 137 -16.07 10.68 -14.23
N ARG A 138 -16.33 10.21 -15.46
CA ARG A 138 -17.51 10.61 -16.26
C ARG A 138 -18.82 10.18 -15.62
N LYS A 139 -18.91 8.94 -15.10
CA LYS A 139 -20.11 8.40 -14.45
C LYS A 139 -20.53 9.20 -13.22
N ARG A 140 -19.59 9.86 -12.54
CA ARG A 140 -19.89 10.73 -11.40
C ARG A 140 -20.80 11.91 -11.81
N GLY A 141 -20.67 12.41 -13.05
CA GLY A 141 -21.57 13.42 -13.63
C GLY A 141 -21.55 14.81 -12.96
N THR A 142 -20.70 15.04 -11.97
CA THR A 142 -20.66 16.29 -11.19
C THR A 142 -19.61 17.29 -11.67
N GLU A 143 -18.76 16.92 -12.63
CA GLU A 143 -17.60 17.69 -13.04
C GLU A 143 -17.67 18.02 -14.54
N LYS A 144 -17.21 19.22 -14.92
CA LYS A 144 -17.11 19.63 -16.32
C LYS A 144 -15.98 18.86 -17.03
N GLU A 145 -16.05 18.79 -18.36
CA GLU A 145 -15.06 18.08 -19.19
C GLU A 145 -13.63 18.55 -18.93
N GLU A 146 -13.42 19.85 -18.72
CA GLU A 146 -12.10 20.43 -18.45
C GLU A 146 -11.50 19.89 -17.15
N ILE A 147 -12.33 19.70 -16.11
CA ILE A 147 -11.90 19.15 -14.82
C ILE A 147 -11.59 17.66 -14.96
N ILE A 148 -12.39 16.91 -15.72
CA ILE A 148 -12.14 15.49 -15.99
C ILE A 148 -10.78 15.32 -16.68
N LYS A 149 -10.48 16.15 -17.69
CA LYS A 149 -9.18 16.13 -18.37
C LYS A 149 -8.03 16.43 -17.40
N GLN A 150 -8.13 17.48 -16.59
CA GLN A 150 -7.10 17.81 -15.58
C GLN A 150 -6.86 16.66 -14.60
N ARG A 151 -7.91 15.94 -14.19
CA ARG A 151 -7.78 14.76 -13.31
C ARG A 151 -7.06 13.60 -13.99
N LEU A 152 -7.34 13.34 -15.27
CA LEU A 152 -6.67 12.29 -16.03
C LEU A 152 -5.19 12.62 -16.29
N ASP A 153 -4.90 13.86 -16.66
CA ASP A 153 -3.51 14.34 -16.83
C ASP A 153 -2.71 14.19 -15.53
N LYS A 154 -3.32 14.54 -14.40
CA LYS A 154 -2.73 14.33 -13.06
C LYS A 154 -2.49 12.84 -12.78
N ALA A 155 -3.47 11.98 -13.07
CA ALA A 155 -3.35 10.53 -12.85
C ALA A 155 -2.16 9.93 -13.61
N LEU A 156 -1.88 10.39 -14.84
CA LEU A 156 -0.71 9.94 -15.62
C LEU A 156 0.63 10.28 -14.97
N LEU A 157 0.71 11.39 -14.24
CA LEU A 157 1.90 11.79 -13.47
C LEU A 157 2.01 11.05 -12.14
N GLU A 158 0.87 10.66 -11.56
CA GLU A 158 0.78 10.00 -10.25
C GLU A 158 1.04 8.49 -10.31
N ILE A 159 0.54 7.80 -11.34
CA ILE A 159 0.68 6.33 -11.50
C ILE A 159 2.13 5.85 -11.45
N PRO A 160 3.11 6.50 -12.12
CA PRO A 160 4.50 6.09 -12.04
C PRO A 160 5.06 6.09 -10.62
N LEU A 161 4.50 6.87 -9.69
CA LEU A 161 4.96 6.95 -8.30
C LEU A 161 4.55 5.75 -7.44
N LYS A 162 3.76 4.81 -7.97
CA LYS A 162 3.33 3.60 -7.26
C LYS A 162 4.50 2.76 -6.70
N HIS A 163 5.66 2.79 -7.35
CA HIS A 163 6.88 2.07 -6.90
C HIS A 163 7.42 2.55 -5.54
N LYS A 164 6.94 3.69 -5.04
CA LYS A 164 7.34 4.22 -3.72
C LYS A 164 6.54 3.63 -2.56
N TYR A 165 5.48 2.89 -2.86
CA TYR A 165 4.57 2.30 -1.88
C TYR A 165 4.95 0.84 -1.62
N GLN A 166 4.65 0.36 -0.43
CA GLN A 166 4.86 -1.04 -0.06
C GLN A 166 3.89 -1.96 -0.79
N TYR A 167 2.65 -1.51 -1.00
CA TYR A 167 1.58 -2.31 -1.59
C TYR A 167 0.90 -1.56 -2.73
N ILE A 168 0.57 -2.29 -3.79
CA ILE A 168 -0.24 -1.81 -4.91
C ILE A 168 -1.48 -2.70 -4.96
N ILE A 169 -2.66 -2.08 -4.86
CA ILE A 169 -3.95 -2.79 -4.87
C ILE A 169 -4.77 -2.27 -6.04
N GLU A 170 -5.14 -3.15 -6.95
CA GLU A 170 -6.11 -2.81 -8.00
C GLU A 170 -7.54 -2.80 -7.44
N ILE A 171 -8.34 -1.82 -7.89
CA ILE A 171 -9.77 -1.72 -7.59
C ILE A 171 -10.60 -2.24 -8.77
N ASP A 172 -10.73 -3.55 -8.84
CA ASP A 172 -11.66 -4.29 -9.69
C ASP A 172 -13.10 -4.18 -9.17
N SER A 173 -13.30 -4.40 -7.87
CA SER A 173 -14.53 -4.16 -7.11
C SER A 173 -14.21 -3.48 -5.78
N VAL A 174 -15.20 -2.83 -5.17
CA VAL A 174 -15.02 -2.16 -3.87
C VAL A 174 -14.77 -3.22 -2.79
N GLU A 175 -15.52 -4.31 -2.86
CA GLU A 175 -15.51 -5.42 -1.92
C GLU A 175 -14.14 -6.12 -1.92
N ASN A 176 -13.62 -6.49 -3.10
CA ASN A 176 -12.31 -7.14 -3.21
C ASN A 176 -11.17 -6.19 -2.79
N ALA A 177 -11.20 -4.91 -3.20
CA ALA A 177 -10.20 -3.94 -2.78
C ALA A 177 -10.19 -3.73 -1.26
N VAL A 178 -11.36 -3.67 -0.61
CA VAL A 178 -11.46 -3.60 0.86
C VAL A 178 -10.90 -4.87 1.50
N ALA A 179 -11.22 -6.06 0.97
CA ALA A 179 -10.67 -7.32 1.47
C ALA A 179 -9.14 -7.36 1.37
N LYS A 180 -8.58 -6.94 0.24
CA LYS A 180 -7.12 -6.82 0.02
C LYS A 180 -6.48 -5.84 1.00
N VAL A 181 -7.08 -4.67 1.26
CA VAL A 181 -6.55 -3.73 2.25
C VAL A 181 -6.55 -4.36 3.65
N LYS A 182 -7.65 -4.99 4.07
CA LYS A 182 -7.71 -5.68 5.38
C LYS A 182 -6.66 -6.76 5.51
N GLU A 183 -6.44 -7.51 4.45
CA GLU A 183 -5.43 -8.58 4.38
C GLU A 183 -4.00 -8.03 4.50
N VAL A 184 -3.69 -6.91 3.84
CA VAL A 184 -2.42 -6.19 4.01
C VAL A 184 -2.25 -5.71 5.46
N LEU A 185 -3.29 -5.14 6.05
CA LEU A 185 -3.27 -4.67 7.44
C LEU A 185 -3.07 -5.82 8.44
N ALA A 186 -3.66 -6.99 8.18
CA ALA A 186 -3.45 -8.20 8.97
C ALA A 186 -1.99 -8.68 8.88
N LYS A 187 -1.43 -8.78 7.67
CA LYS A 187 -0.01 -9.11 7.44
C LYS A 187 0.92 -8.16 8.19
N GLU A 188 0.61 -6.87 8.16
CA GLU A 188 1.42 -5.80 8.77
C GLU A 188 1.25 -5.67 10.29
N ASN A 189 0.52 -6.58 10.93
CA ASN A 189 0.25 -6.58 12.37
C ASN A 189 -0.34 -5.26 12.87
N THR A 190 -1.21 -4.65 12.06
CA THR A 190 -1.95 -3.43 12.42
C THR A 190 -3.35 -3.74 12.94
N LEU A 191 -3.84 -4.97 12.77
CA LEU A 191 -5.13 -5.38 13.32
C LEU A 191 -4.90 -6.07 14.67
N SER A 192 -5.93 -6.09 15.52
CA SER A 192 -5.92 -6.90 16.75
C SER A 192 -6.11 -8.40 16.49
N ILE A 193 -6.19 -8.78 15.21
CA ILE A 193 -6.32 -10.16 14.75
C ILE A 193 -4.91 -10.74 14.63
N ASP A 194 -4.74 -11.99 15.05
CA ASP A 194 -3.48 -12.70 14.90
C ASP A 194 -3.08 -12.76 13.41
N SER A 195 -1.89 -12.23 13.11
CA SER A 195 -1.36 -12.16 11.76
C SER A 195 -1.22 -13.55 11.13
N SER A 196 -1.09 -14.62 11.92
CA SER A 196 -1.06 -16.01 11.42
C SER A 196 -2.29 -16.40 10.59
N ASN A 197 -3.41 -15.70 10.75
CA ASN A 197 -4.64 -15.94 9.97
C ASN A 197 -4.65 -15.26 8.61
N SER A 198 -3.71 -14.36 8.33
CA SER A 198 -3.58 -13.69 7.03
C SER A 198 -3.30 -14.71 5.94
N LYS A 199 -3.94 -14.52 4.78
CA LYS A 199 -3.70 -15.34 3.57
C LYS A 199 -2.23 -15.30 3.14
N TYR A 200 -1.48 -14.25 3.46
CA TYR A 200 -0.04 -14.19 3.21
C TYR A 200 0.73 -15.32 3.89
N PHE A 201 0.49 -15.60 5.17
CA PHE A 201 1.25 -16.65 5.89
C PHE A 201 0.85 -18.04 5.42
N LYS A 202 -0.44 -18.26 5.09
CA LYS A 202 -0.89 -19.50 4.46
C LYS A 202 -0.28 -19.71 3.07
N LEU A 203 -0.16 -18.63 2.29
CA LEU A 203 0.57 -18.65 1.03
C LEU A 203 2.04 -19.03 1.26
N LYS A 204 2.70 -18.44 2.27
CA LYS A 204 4.10 -18.74 2.60
C LYS A 204 4.30 -20.24 2.89
N GLU A 205 3.41 -20.86 3.67
CA GLU A 205 3.45 -22.30 3.95
C GLU A 205 3.31 -23.14 2.66
N LYS A 206 2.38 -22.77 1.78
CA LYS A 206 2.21 -23.46 0.48
C LYS A 206 3.44 -23.30 -0.43
N VAL A 207 4.00 -22.09 -0.50
CA VAL A 207 5.21 -21.81 -1.28
C VAL A 207 6.40 -22.59 -0.73
N GLU A 208 6.53 -22.69 0.60
CA GLU A 208 7.57 -23.51 1.23
C GLU A 208 7.46 -24.99 0.85
N GLN A 209 6.23 -25.52 0.78
CA GLN A 209 5.97 -26.88 0.30
C GLN A 209 6.41 -27.03 -1.16
N ILE A 210 5.98 -26.14 -2.06
CA ILE A 210 6.35 -26.17 -3.49
C ILE A 210 7.87 -26.12 -3.66
N VAL A 211 8.56 -25.21 -2.96
CA VAL A 211 10.02 -25.10 -3.02
C VAL A 211 10.71 -26.38 -2.55
N SER A 212 10.18 -27.03 -1.51
CA SER A 212 10.73 -28.27 -0.97
C SER A 212 10.48 -29.47 -1.90
N GLU A 213 9.35 -29.52 -2.58
CA GLU A 213 8.97 -30.66 -3.43
C GLU A 213 9.56 -30.55 -4.84
N GLN A 214 9.64 -29.34 -5.41
CA GLN A 214 9.95 -29.14 -6.82
C GLN A 214 11.33 -28.53 -7.07
N TYR A 215 11.85 -27.75 -6.11
CA TYR A 215 13.04 -26.94 -6.32
C TYR A 215 14.20 -27.24 -5.35
N GLU A 216 14.10 -28.33 -4.59
CA GLU A 216 15.14 -28.75 -3.64
C GLU A 216 16.51 -28.93 -4.32
N PHE A 217 16.53 -29.42 -5.57
CA PHE A 217 17.76 -29.50 -6.35
C PHE A 217 18.45 -28.12 -6.50
N PHE A 218 17.70 -27.06 -6.83
CA PHE A 218 18.26 -25.71 -6.95
C PHE A 218 18.70 -25.16 -5.59
N VAL A 219 17.90 -25.39 -4.56
CA VAL A 219 18.19 -24.99 -3.17
C VAL A 219 19.44 -25.68 -2.61
N ASN A 220 19.78 -26.88 -3.08
CA ASN A 220 21.00 -27.57 -2.64
C ASN A 220 22.24 -27.13 -3.43
N ASN A 221 22.06 -26.66 -4.67
CA ASN A 221 23.18 -26.35 -5.58
C ASN A 221 23.48 -24.86 -5.76
N TRP A 222 22.69 -23.94 -5.19
CA TRP A 222 22.84 -22.49 -5.41
C TRP A 222 24.24 -21.96 -5.07
N LYS A 223 24.87 -22.45 -3.98
CA LYS A 223 26.20 -21.96 -3.55
C LYS A 223 27.24 -22.21 -4.63
N GLU A 224 27.20 -23.39 -5.24
CA GLU A 224 28.10 -23.72 -6.33
C GLU A 224 27.83 -22.83 -7.56
N ASN A 225 26.57 -22.56 -7.88
CA ASN A 225 26.20 -21.73 -9.03
C ASN A 225 26.70 -20.28 -8.87
N VAL A 226 26.51 -19.69 -7.68
CA VAL A 226 26.95 -18.32 -7.37
C VAL A 226 28.48 -18.23 -7.33
N GLN A 227 29.17 -19.21 -6.72
CA GLN A 227 30.64 -19.20 -6.64
C GLN A 227 31.31 -19.44 -8.00
N LYS A 228 30.76 -20.34 -8.83
CA LYS A 228 31.32 -20.67 -10.14
C LYS A 228 31.17 -19.54 -11.16
N VAL A 229 30.11 -18.73 -11.05
CA VAL A 229 29.74 -17.74 -12.08
C VAL A 229 29.89 -16.29 -11.60
N GLY A 230 29.53 -15.99 -10.36
CA GLY A 230 29.49 -14.61 -9.84
C GLY A 230 30.77 -14.13 -9.17
N GLY A 231 31.65 -15.04 -8.71
CA GLY A 231 32.87 -14.68 -7.98
C GLY A 231 32.61 -13.98 -6.63
N GLU A 232 31.37 -13.98 -6.15
CA GLU A 232 30.95 -13.29 -4.93
C GLU A 232 31.26 -14.11 -3.68
N THR A 233 31.66 -13.42 -2.60
CA THR A 233 31.77 -14.01 -1.27
C THR A 233 30.38 -14.10 -0.66
N ILE A 234 29.97 -15.31 -0.29
CA ILE A 234 28.65 -15.61 0.25
C ILE A 234 28.77 -15.72 1.77
N ASP A 235 27.88 -15.05 2.50
CA ASP A 235 27.79 -15.23 3.94
C ASP A 235 27.41 -16.68 4.28
N ALA A 236 28.19 -17.33 5.14
CA ALA A 236 27.95 -18.71 5.54
C ALA A 236 26.60 -18.90 6.23
N SER A 237 26.04 -17.85 6.86
CA SER A 237 24.74 -17.87 7.52
C SER A 237 23.56 -17.60 6.60
N PHE A 238 23.78 -17.36 5.31
CA PHE A 238 22.69 -17.05 4.39
C PHE A 238 21.83 -18.29 4.10
N ASP A 239 20.55 -18.21 4.46
CA ASP A 239 19.54 -19.23 4.20
C ASP A 239 18.84 -18.95 2.87
N PHE A 240 19.34 -19.59 1.81
CA PHE A 240 18.78 -19.44 0.47
C PHE A 240 17.37 -20.05 0.34
N LYS A 241 17.05 -21.10 1.11
CA LYS A 241 15.72 -21.70 1.07
C LYS A 241 14.70 -20.69 1.58
N ASN A 242 14.94 -20.11 2.76
CA ASN A 242 14.04 -19.10 3.31
C ASN A 242 13.96 -17.85 2.40
N TYR A 243 15.10 -17.39 1.87
CA TYR A 243 15.14 -16.31 0.88
C TYR A 243 14.23 -16.59 -0.33
N LEU A 244 14.35 -17.78 -0.93
CA LEU A 244 13.57 -18.16 -2.11
C LEU A 244 12.08 -18.23 -1.80
N VAL A 245 11.72 -18.81 -0.65
CA VAL A 245 10.33 -18.88 -0.17
C VAL A 245 9.75 -17.47 0.02
N GLU A 246 10.47 -16.57 0.67
CA GLU A 246 10.02 -15.18 0.89
C GLU A 246 9.87 -14.43 -0.43
N LEU A 247 10.87 -14.53 -1.33
CA LEU A 247 10.83 -13.90 -2.65
C LEU A 247 9.61 -14.35 -3.46
N LEU A 248 9.37 -15.66 -3.55
CA LEU A 248 8.25 -16.22 -4.32
C LEU A 248 6.91 -15.89 -3.66
N THR A 249 6.84 -15.89 -2.32
CA THR A 249 5.64 -15.50 -1.57
C THR A 249 5.30 -14.03 -1.83
N ASP A 250 6.29 -13.13 -1.74
CA ASP A 250 6.10 -11.70 -1.96
C ASP A 250 5.69 -11.38 -3.39
N LYS A 251 6.33 -12.01 -4.38
CA LYS A 251 5.95 -11.86 -5.80
C LYS A 251 4.52 -12.33 -6.07
N THR A 252 4.16 -13.52 -5.59
CA THR A 252 2.80 -14.07 -5.75
C THR A 252 1.76 -13.22 -5.05
N TYR A 253 2.02 -12.79 -3.82
CA TYR A 253 1.11 -11.93 -3.07
C TYR A 253 0.92 -10.57 -3.73
N ALA A 254 2.02 -9.93 -4.17
CA ALA A 254 1.98 -8.66 -4.88
C ALA A 254 1.20 -8.77 -6.21
N HIS A 255 1.38 -9.87 -6.94
CA HIS A 255 0.60 -10.16 -8.14
C HIS A 255 -0.90 -10.22 -7.84
N VAL A 256 -1.32 -11.00 -6.85
CA VAL A 256 -2.74 -11.12 -6.47
C VAL A 256 -3.33 -9.78 -6.04
N LEU A 257 -2.62 -9.01 -5.22
CA LEU A 257 -3.08 -7.67 -4.82
C LEU A 257 -3.29 -6.76 -6.05
N ALA A 258 -2.39 -6.84 -7.02
CA ALA A 258 -2.35 -5.98 -8.19
C ALA A 258 -3.26 -6.41 -9.35
N SER A 259 -3.70 -7.67 -9.45
CA SER A 259 -4.46 -8.12 -10.62
C SER A 259 -5.56 -9.15 -10.38
N GLU A 260 -5.68 -9.77 -9.21
CA GLU A 260 -6.58 -10.93 -9.01
C GLU A 260 -7.63 -10.71 -7.92
N ASP A 261 -8.64 -11.58 -7.86
CA ASP A 261 -9.49 -11.70 -6.67
C ASP A 261 -8.69 -12.30 -5.51
N LEU A 262 -8.84 -11.76 -4.30
CA LEU A 262 -8.06 -12.25 -3.14
C LEU A 262 -8.33 -13.73 -2.80
N ASN A 263 -9.47 -14.28 -3.18
CA ASN A 263 -9.80 -15.69 -2.94
C ASN A 263 -9.05 -16.65 -3.84
N ILE A 264 -8.36 -16.17 -4.87
CA ILE A 264 -7.50 -17.02 -5.70
C ILE A 264 -6.37 -17.67 -4.88
N LEU A 265 -5.96 -17.07 -3.76
CA LEU A 265 -4.96 -17.64 -2.84
C LEU A 265 -5.42 -18.94 -2.15
N ASP A 266 -6.71 -19.26 -2.20
CA ASP A 266 -7.21 -20.53 -1.68
C ASP A 266 -7.03 -21.66 -2.72
N ASN A 267 -6.80 -21.34 -3.99
CA ASN A 267 -6.58 -22.28 -5.09
C ASN A 267 -5.09 -22.71 -5.19
N SER A 268 -4.81 -23.99 -4.90
CA SER A 268 -3.45 -24.52 -4.95
C SER A 268 -2.87 -24.64 -6.36
N GLU A 269 -3.68 -24.97 -7.37
CA GLU A 269 -3.22 -25.07 -8.77
C GLU A 269 -2.79 -23.71 -9.30
N PHE A 270 -3.54 -22.65 -8.95
CA PHE A 270 -3.13 -21.28 -9.25
C PHE A 270 -1.80 -20.93 -8.58
N ILE A 271 -1.65 -21.22 -7.28
CA ILE A 271 -0.42 -20.92 -6.53
C ILE A 271 0.77 -21.64 -7.16
N GLU A 272 0.63 -22.91 -7.51
CA GLU A 272 1.69 -23.68 -8.16
C GLU A 272 2.10 -23.05 -9.49
N THR A 273 1.12 -22.78 -10.36
CA THR A 273 1.35 -22.17 -11.69
C THR A 273 2.05 -20.80 -11.59
N ILE A 274 1.61 -19.94 -10.67
CA ILE A 274 2.18 -18.59 -10.55
C ILE A 274 3.56 -18.61 -9.88
N VAL A 275 3.80 -19.54 -8.95
CA VAL A 275 5.12 -19.76 -8.35
C VAL A 275 6.09 -20.28 -9.41
N GLU A 276 5.70 -21.23 -10.24
CA GLU A 276 6.50 -21.70 -11.39
C GLU A 276 6.86 -20.54 -12.32
N HIS A 277 5.89 -19.68 -12.65
CA HIS A 277 6.13 -18.51 -13.47
C HIS A 277 7.20 -17.60 -12.87
N PHE A 278 7.11 -17.27 -11.58
CA PHE A 278 8.09 -16.40 -10.93
C PHE A 278 9.43 -17.06 -10.66
N MET A 279 9.46 -18.39 -10.55
CA MET A 279 10.69 -19.18 -10.39
C MET A 279 11.59 -19.04 -11.62
N ILE A 280 11.02 -18.93 -12.82
CA ILE A 280 11.79 -18.73 -14.07
C ILE A 280 12.60 -17.42 -14.04
N ASP A 281 12.08 -16.38 -13.36
CA ASP A 281 12.76 -15.09 -13.24
C ASP A 281 13.79 -15.05 -12.10
N VAL A 282 13.95 -16.12 -11.32
CA VAL A 282 14.93 -16.17 -10.23
C VAL A 282 16.32 -16.41 -10.81
N ASN A 283 17.23 -15.47 -10.55
CA ASN A 283 18.62 -15.62 -10.95
C ASN A 283 19.42 -16.42 -9.90
N PHE A 284 19.65 -17.71 -10.17
CA PHE A 284 20.45 -18.59 -9.31
C PHE A 284 21.97 -18.36 -9.38
N PHE A 285 22.43 -17.49 -10.27
CA PHE A 285 23.86 -17.24 -10.53
C PHE A 285 24.36 -15.93 -9.93
N SER A 286 23.46 -15.04 -9.50
CA SER A 286 23.79 -13.85 -8.72
C SER A 286 22.73 -13.62 -7.65
N ILE A 287 23.13 -13.56 -6.39
CA ILE A 287 22.23 -13.20 -5.30
C ILE A 287 22.48 -11.74 -4.99
N GLU A 288 21.48 -10.88 -5.16
CA GLU A 288 21.53 -9.52 -4.66
C GLU A 288 21.40 -9.54 -3.12
N GLN A 289 22.49 -9.91 -2.43
CA GLN A 289 22.55 -10.03 -0.96
C GLN A 289 22.23 -8.71 -0.22
N LYS A 290 22.16 -7.58 -0.95
CA LYS A 290 21.94 -6.24 -0.39
C LYS A 290 20.50 -6.01 0.08
N GLU A 291 19.51 -6.71 -0.46
CA GLU A 291 18.11 -6.48 -0.08
C GLU A 291 17.71 -7.20 1.22
N PHE A 292 18.42 -8.27 1.61
CA PHE A 292 18.12 -9.07 2.80
C PHE A 292 18.83 -8.61 4.09
N LYS A 293 19.60 -7.51 4.03
CA LYS A 293 20.27 -6.91 5.21
C LYS A 293 19.42 -5.86 5.94
N LYS A 294 18.09 -5.84 5.74
CA LYS A 294 17.20 -4.88 6.39
C LYS A 294 16.36 -5.52 7.48
#